data_AF-A0A7S2KUK3-F1
#
_entry.id   AF-A0A7S2KUK3-F1
#
_cell.length_a   1.000
_cell.length_b   1.000
_cell.length_c   1.000
_cell.angle_alpha   90.00
_cell.angle_beta   90.00
_cell.angle_gamma   90.00
#
_symmetry.space_group_name_H-M   'P 1'
#
loop_
_entity.id
_entity.type
_entity.pdbx_description
1 polymer ?
#
loop_
_entity_poly.entity_id
_entity_poly.type
_entity_poly.pdbx_seq_one_letter_code
_entity_poly.pdbx_strand_id
1 'polypeptide(L)'
;LIGVLRGPRPDQDCCVRCESAVALASIGGDKAKRALIEALRGPNPDEWHHLRTRAAKALGQLGGDNATEALIGVLRGPGPDEDKAVRREAAVALGELGESGGDSAVEALIEAVSGPKQDQE
;
A
#
# COMPACT_ATOMS: atom_id res chain seq x y z
N LEU A 1 -41.70 -8.87 13.35
CA LEU A 1 -41.15 -8.37 12.07
C LEU A 1 -39.80 -7.74 12.36
N ILE A 2 -38.77 -8.31 11.76
CA ILE A 2 -37.36 -8.22 12.14
C ILE A 2 -36.85 -6.79 11.94
N GLY A 3 -36.41 -6.15 13.03
CA GLY A 3 -35.62 -4.92 12.98
C GLY A 3 -34.24 -5.24 12.44
N VAL A 4 -34.07 -5.11 11.12
CA VAL A 4 -32.76 -5.22 10.47
C VAL A 4 -31.97 -3.97 10.85
N LEU A 5 -31.07 -4.15 11.81
CA LEU A 5 -30.02 -3.20 12.16
C LEU A 5 -29.20 -2.88 10.90
N ARG A 6 -29.50 -1.75 10.26
CA ARG A 6 -28.72 -1.19 9.15
C ARG A 6 -27.76 -0.15 9.74
N GLY A 7 -26.78 -0.62 10.49
CA GLY A 7 -25.52 0.10 10.67
C GLY A 7 -24.65 -0.08 9.41
N PRO A 8 -23.70 0.85 9.13
CA PRO A 8 -22.71 0.64 8.08
C PRO A 8 -21.99 -0.68 8.34
N ARG A 9 -22.10 -1.63 7.41
CA ARG A 9 -21.37 -2.89 7.51
C ARG A 9 -19.94 -2.61 7.08
N PRO A 10 -18.93 -2.73 7.96
CA PRO A 10 -17.54 -2.48 7.59
C PRO A 10 -17.09 -3.33 6.38
N ASP A 11 -17.66 -4.52 6.19
CA ASP A 11 -17.38 -5.39 5.06
C ASP A 11 -17.89 -4.89 3.69
N GLN A 12 -18.99 -4.14 3.65
CA GLN A 12 -19.63 -3.80 2.37
C GLN A 12 -18.93 -2.60 1.69
N ASP A 13 -18.43 -1.66 2.48
CA ASP A 13 -17.66 -0.52 1.98
C ASP A 13 -16.22 -0.89 1.66
N CYS A 14 -15.66 -1.90 2.34
CA CYS A 14 -14.30 -2.40 2.08
C CYS A 14 -14.14 -2.92 0.65
N CYS A 15 -15.09 -3.72 0.16
CA CYS A 15 -15.10 -4.19 -1.24
C CYS A 15 -15.16 -3.01 -2.21
N VAL A 16 -16.11 -2.09 -2.03
CA VAL A 16 -16.25 -0.93 -2.94
C VAL A 16 -14.97 -0.09 -2.98
N ARG A 17 -14.30 0.12 -1.84
CA ARG A 17 -13.01 0.82 -1.78
C ARG A 17 -11.91 0.06 -2.53
N CYS A 18 -11.82 -1.26 -2.35
CA CYS A 18 -10.82 -2.10 -3.01
C CYS A 18 -10.98 -2.08 -4.53
N GLU A 19 -12.20 -2.31 -5.04
CA GLU A 19 -12.49 -2.24 -6.47
C GLU A 19 -12.26 -0.84 -7.04
N SER A 20 -12.56 0.21 -6.27
CA SER A 20 -12.27 1.60 -6.68
C SER A 20 -10.77 1.84 -6.81
N ALA A 21 -9.96 1.32 -5.89
CA ALA A 21 -8.50 1.42 -5.97
C ALA A 21 -7.93 0.72 -7.22
N VAL A 22 -8.48 -0.45 -7.58
CA VAL A 22 -8.11 -1.16 -8.82
C VAL A 22 -8.53 -0.38 -10.07
N ALA A 23 -9.73 0.21 -10.06
CA ALA A 23 -10.19 1.05 -11.16
C ALA A 23 -9.30 2.30 -11.31
N LEU A 24 -8.89 2.93 -10.20
CA LEU A 24 -7.94 4.05 -10.21
C LEU A 24 -6.57 3.64 -10.78
N ALA A 25 -6.08 2.44 -10.46
CA ALA A 25 -4.86 1.90 -11.06
C ALA A 25 -4.96 1.77 -12.58
N SER A 26 -6.15 1.39 -13.08
CA SER A 26 -6.40 1.24 -14.52
C SER A 26 -6.56 2.58 -15.24
N ILE A 27 -7.14 3.59 -14.58
CA ILE A 27 -7.28 4.94 -15.13
C ILE A 27 -5.92 5.66 -15.16
N GLY A 28 -5.15 5.52 -14.08
CA GLY A 28 -3.87 6.20 -13.91
C GLY A 28 -3.95 7.72 -13.81
N GLY A 29 -2.79 8.35 -14.04
CA GLY A 29 -2.60 9.80 -13.88
C GLY A 29 -2.36 10.25 -12.43
N ASP A 30 -1.93 11.51 -12.27
CA ASP A 30 -1.47 12.03 -10.98
C ASP A 30 -2.57 12.08 -9.91
N LYS A 31 -3.82 12.32 -10.30
CA LYS A 31 -4.95 12.31 -9.36
C LYS A 31 -5.21 10.93 -8.80
N ALA A 32 -5.12 9.88 -9.63
CA ALA A 32 -5.27 8.50 -9.17
C ALA A 32 -4.12 8.11 -8.24
N LYS A 33 -2.88 8.44 -8.59
CA LYS A 33 -1.70 8.20 -7.73
C LYS A 33 -1.87 8.85 -6.36
N ARG A 34 -2.26 10.12 -6.30
CA ARG A 34 -2.48 10.83 -5.03
C ARG A 34 -3.55 10.14 -4.16
N ALA A 35 -4.69 9.77 -4.75
CA ALA A 35 -5.74 9.08 -4.02
C ALA A 35 -5.29 7.71 -3.48
N LEU A 36 -4.48 6.97 -4.24
CA LEU A 36 -3.91 5.69 -3.80
C LEU A 36 -2.88 5.87 -2.68
N ILE A 37 -2.04 6.91 -2.74
CA ILE A 37 -1.10 7.28 -1.67
C ILE A 37 -1.86 7.62 -0.38
N GLU A 38 -2.98 8.33 -0.47
CA GLU A 38 -3.83 8.61 0.70
C GLU A 38 -4.45 7.32 1.26
N ALA A 39 -4.92 6.41 0.39
CA ALA A 39 -5.46 5.12 0.82
C ALA A 39 -4.43 4.23 1.53
N LEU A 40 -3.14 4.34 1.16
CA LEU A 40 -2.02 3.67 1.84
C LEU A 40 -1.79 4.17 3.27
N ARG A 41 -2.15 5.43 3.56
CA ARG A 41 -2.02 6.09 4.87
C ARG A 41 -3.30 6.00 5.71
N GLY A 42 -4.23 5.11 5.35
CA GLY A 42 -5.50 4.95 6.04
C GLY A 42 -5.34 4.77 7.57
N PRO A 43 -6.23 5.38 8.38
CA PRO A 43 -6.03 5.54 9.82
C PRO A 43 -6.23 4.27 10.65
N ASN A 44 -6.88 3.24 10.10
CA ASN A 44 -7.28 2.05 10.86
C ASN A 44 -6.69 0.77 10.24
N PRO A 45 -5.67 0.13 10.86
CA PRO A 45 -4.95 -1.00 10.28
C PRO A 45 -5.84 -2.18 9.90
N ASP A 46 -6.78 -2.55 10.77
CA ASP A 46 -7.58 -3.78 10.62
C ASP A 46 -8.62 -3.67 9.50
N GLU A 47 -9.27 -2.52 9.38
CA GLU A 47 -10.31 -2.28 8.36
C GLU A 47 -9.69 -1.93 7.00
N TRP A 48 -8.48 -1.36 6.99
CA TRP A 48 -7.83 -0.85 5.78
C TRP A 48 -6.75 -1.78 5.25
N HIS A 49 -6.45 -2.89 5.91
CA HIS A 49 -5.41 -3.84 5.50
C HIS A 49 -5.54 -4.26 4.02
N HIS A 50 -6.75 -4.67 3.60
CA HIS A 50 -7.02 -5.06 2.22
C HIS A 50 -6.88 -3.88 1.26
N LEU A 51 -7.37 -2.70 1.62
CA LEU A 51 -7.28 -1.51 0.78
C LEU A 51 -5.84 -1.04 0.62
N ARG A 52 -5.04 -1.03 1.70
CA ARG A 52 -3.62 -0.65 1.69
C ARG A 52 -2.81 -1.61 0.83
N THR A 53 -3.08 -2.91 0.91
CA THR A 53 -2.46 -3.92 0.04
C THR A 53 -2.78 -3.65 -1.44
N ARG A 54 -4.07 -3.41 -1.75
CA ARG A 54 -4.48 -3.09 -3.14
C ARG A 54 -3.90 -1.77 -3.63
N ALA A 55 -3.80 -0.77 -2.77
CA ALA A 55 -3.21 0.51 -3.09
C ALA A 55 -1.69 0.41 -3.32
N ALA A 56 -0.96 -0.38 -2.53
CA ALA A 56 0.46 -0.66 -2.76
C ALA A 56 0.67 -1.29 -4.15
N LYS A 57 -0.10 -2.33 -4.46
CA LYS A 57 -0.05 -2.98 -5.77
C LYS A 57 -0.37 -2.01 -6.92
N ALA A 58 -1.43 -1.23 -6.77
CA ALA A 58 -1.82 -0.23 -7.76
C ALA A 58 -0.73 0.82 -8.00
N LEU A 59 -0.05 1.27 -6.95
CA LEU A 59 1.09 2.19 -7.08
C LEU A 59 2.28 1.55 -7.80
N GLY A 60 2.56 0.27 -7.56
CA GLY A 60 3.59 -0.48 -8.31
C GLY A 60 3.27 -0.55 -9.80
N GLN A 61 2.00 -0.70 -10.18
CA GLN A 61 1.57 -0.71 -11.57
C GLN A 61 1.64 0.67 -12.23
N LEU A 62 1.33 1.73 -11.49
CA LEU A 62 1.31 3.10 -12.01
C LEU A 62 2.69 3.74 -12.09
N GLY A 63 3.58 3.39 -11.17
CA GLY A 63 4.93 3.92 -11.05
C GLY A 63 5.06 5.44 -11.00
N GLY A 64 6.29 5.89 -11.19
CA GLY A 64 6.73 7.27 -11.03
C GLY A 64 7.12 7.62 -9.59
N ASP A 65 7.89 8.69 -9.47
CA ASP A 65 8.65 9.02 -8.26
C ASP A 65 7.80 9.06 -6.98
N ASN A 66 6.63 9.70 -7.04
CA ASN A 66 5.71 9.79 -5.89
C ASN A 66 5.19 8.41 -5.43
N ALA A 67 4.98 7.48 -6.37
CA ALA A 67 4.52 6.13 -6.06
C ALA A 67 5.66 5.32 -5.42
N THR A 68 6.87 5.43 -5.99
CA THR A 68 8.07 4.82 -5.47
C THR A 68 8.37 5.28 -4.04
N GLU A 69 8.37 6.59 -3.78
CA GLU A 69 8.61 7.14 -2.44
C GLU A 69 7.58 6.65 -1.43
N ALA A 70 6.30 6.60 -1.82
CA ALA A 70 5.24 6.10 -0.95
C ALA A 70 5.44 4.61 -0.60
N LEU A 71 5.82 3.78 -1.57
CA LEU A 71 6.07 2.36 -1.36
C LEU A 71 7.31 2.12 -0.49
N ILE A 72 8.39 2.90 -0.67
CA ILE A 72 9.57 2.87 0.19
C ILE A 72 9.19 3.23 1.63
N GLY A 73 8.37 4.26 1.82
CA GLY A 73 7.88 4.65 3.14
C GLY A 73 7.09 3.54 3.84
N VAL A 74 6.30 2.77 3.09
CA VAL A 74 5.59 1.60 3.63
C VAL A 74 6.54 0.46 3.97
N LEU A 75 7.53 0.19 3.11
CA LEU A 75 8.51 -0.86 3.34
C LEU A 75 9.35 -0.61 4.60
N ARG A 76 9.76 0.65 4.82
CA ARG A 76 10.53 1.10 5.99
C ARG A 76 9.69 1.41 7.23
N GLY A 77 8.38 1.56 7.05
CA GLY A 77 7.48 2.01 8.11
C GLY A 77 7.41 1.04 9.29
N PRO A 78 7.39 1.54 10.55
CA PRO A 78 7.15 0.71 11.73
C PRO A 78 5.67 0.33 11.76
N GLY A 79 5.31 -0.74 11.06
CA GLY A 79 3.96 -1.29 11.09
C GLY A 79 3.85 -2.41 12.13
N PRO A 80 2.70 -2.57 12.82
CA PRO A 80 2.43 -3.77 13.61
C PRO A 80 2.65 -5.04 12.78
N ASP A 81 2.74 -6.20 13.43
CA ASP A 81 2.93 -7.47 12.73
C ASP A 81 1.83 -7.74 11.66
N GLU A 82 0.66 -7.14 11.82
CA GLU A 82 -0.46 -7.16 10.86
C GLU A 82 -0.18 -6.37 9.56
N ASP A 83 0.81 -5.48 9.55
CA ASP A 83 1.27 -4.77 8.35
C ASP A 83 2.28 -5.57 7.52
N LYS A 84 2.62 -6.80 7.92
CA LYS A 84 3.54 -7.68 7.15
C LYS A 84 3.08 -7.90 5.72
N ALA A 85 1.78 -8.07 5.48
CA ALA A 85 1.28 -8.27 4.12
C ALA A 85 1.39 -7.01 3.26
N VAL A 86 1.12 -5.83 3.85
CA VAL A 86 1.24 -4.53 3.16
C VAL A 86 2.71 -4.25 2.82
N ARG A 87 3.64 -4.51 3.75
CA ARG A 87 5.09 -4.38 3.50
C ARG A 87 5.57 -5.36 2.43
N ARG A 88 5.10 -6.61 2.47
CA ARG A 88 5.39 -7.61 1.43
C ARG A 88 4.91 -7.14 0.07
N GLU A 89 3.69 -6.63 -0.02
CA GLU A 89 3.14 -6.12 -1.28
C GLU A 89 3.91 -4.88 -1.75
N ALA A 90 4.33 -4.00 -0.84
CA ALA A 90 5.17 -2.86 -1.18
C ALA A 90 6.54 -3.29 -1.76
N ALA A 91 7.16 -4.33 -1.19
CA ALA A 91 8.38 -4.91 -1.74
C ALA A 91 8.18 -5.51 -3.14
N VAL A 92 7.06 -6.24 -3.35
CA VAL A 92 6.71 -6.77 -4.67
C VAL A 92 6.50 -5.63 -5.66
N ALA A 93 5.72 -4.62 -5.30
CA ALA A 93 5.44 -3.44 -6.13
C ALA A 93 6.73 -2.69 -6.50
N LEU A 94 7.66 -2.50 -5.57
CA LEU A 94 8.97 -1.91 -5.85
C LEU A 94 9.79 -2.77 -6.81
N GLY A 95 9.72 -4.10 -6.70
CA GLY A 95 10.33 -5.02 -7.65
C GLY A 95 9.70 -4.96 -9.05
N GLU A 96 8.38 -4.81 -9.13
CA GLU A 96 7.63 -4.65 -10.40
C GLU A 96 7.98 -3.33 -11.12
N LEU A 97 8.35 -2.28 -10.39
CA LEU A 97 8.81 -1.02 -10.96
C LEU A 97 10.16 -1.14 -11.69
N GLY A 98 10.98 -2.14 -11.34
CA GLY A 98 12.29 -2.37 -11.97
C GLY A 98 13.17 -1.12 -11.98
N GLU A 99 13.81 -0.83 -13.11
CA GLU A 99 14.67 0.37 -13.29
C GLU A 99 13.91 1.68 -13.09
N SER A 100 12.59 1.71 -13.30
CA SER A 100 11.77 2.91 -13.08
C SER A 100 11.58 3.25 -11.60
N GLY A 101 11.91 2.32 -10.69
CA GLY A 101 11.94 2.58 -9.25
C GLY A 101 13.18 3.36 -8.80
N GLY A 102 14.22 3.45 -9.64
CA GLY A 102 15.47 4.11 -9.33
C GLY A 102 16.27 3.46 -8.19
N ASP A 103 17.44 4.02 -7.90
CA ASP A 103 18.38 3.47 -6.93
C ASP A 103 17.79 3.41 -5.51
N SER A 104 16.92 4.37 -5.15
CA SER A 104 16.27 4.39 -3.84
C SER A 104 15.36 3.18 -3.59
N ALA A 105 14.70 2.65 -4.62
CA ALA A 105 13.91 1.42 -4.50
C ALA A 105 14.81 0.22 -4.24
N VAL A 106 15.93 0.14 -4.95
CA VAL A 106 16.93 -0.93 -4.80
C VAL A 106 17.53 -0.91 -3.40
N GLU A 107 17.96 0.25 -2.92
CA GLU A 107 18.49 0.42 -1.56
C GLU A 107 17.48 0.00 -0.48
N ALA A 108 16.22 0.39 -0.64
CA ALA A 108 15.16 0.02 0.30
C ALA A 108 14.90 -1.49 0.31
N LEU A 109 14.97 -2.16 -0.84
CA LEU A 109 14.85 -3.62 -0.94
C LEU A 109 16.07 -4.34 -0.32
N ILE A 110 17.29 -3.83 -0.54
CA ILE A 110 18.52 -4.37 0.08
C ILE A 110 18.44 -4.30 1.61
N GLU A 111 17.97 -3.16 2.13
CA GLU A 111 17.77 -2.94 3.56
C GLU A 111 16.74 -3.94 4.11
N ALA A 112 15.61 -4.11 3.44
CA ALA A 112 14.57 -5.05 3.86
C ALA A 112 15.04 -6.52 3.90
N VAL A 113 15.89 -6.94 2.96
CA VAL A 113 16.46 -8.30 2.92
C VAL A 113 17.51 -8.50 4.02
N SER A 114 18.27 -7.45 4.34
CA SER A 114 19.32 -7.51 5.36
C SER A 114 18.76 -7.51 6.79
N GLY A 115 17.45 -7.31 6.95
CA GLY A 115 16.79 -7.08 8.23
C GLY A 115 17.05 -5.66 8.74
N PRO A 116 16.35 -5.21 9.80
CA PRO A 116 16.65 -3.91 10.40
C PRO A 116 18.14 -3.89 10.75
N LYS A 117 18.85 -2.82 10.36
CA LYS A 117 20.18 -2.56 10.92
C LYS A 117 20.00 -2.59 12.43
N GLN A 118 20.51 -3.64 13.05
CA GLN A 118 20.68 -3.65 14.49
C GLN A 118 21.75 -2.60 14.74
N ASP A 119 21.31 -1.37 14.94
CA ASP A 119 22.12 -0.36 15.58
C ASP A 119 22.39 -0.92 16.99
N GLN A 120 23.49 -1.65 17.12
CA GLN A 120 24.07 -1.99 18.41
C GLN A 120 24.62 -0.70 19.01
N GLU A 121 23.85 -0.11 19.92
CA GLU A 121 24.37 0.68 21.04
C GLU A 121 23.78 0.16 22.35
#